data_AF-A0A8T5AW67-F1
#
_entry.id   AF-A0A8T5AW67-F1
#
_cell.length_a   1.000
_cell.length_b   1.000
_cell.length_c   1.000
_cell.angle_alpha   90.00
_cell.angle_beta   90.00
_cell.angle_gamma   90.00
#
_symmetry.space_group_name_H-M   'P 1'
#
loop_
_entity.id
_entity.type
_entity.pdbx_description
1 polymer ?
#
loop_
_entity_poly.entity_id
_entity_poly.type
_entity_poly.pdbx_seq_one_letter_code
_entity_poly.pdbx_strand_id
1 'polypeptide(L)'
;MLIEDWLHKKAEEYAHNEILALLLIILGVNLLTTGLLATIYSLGEEWGQLFLTFKQLQSATATLGLILTAAGFSVSSAGFILVIHYDRKKSWYRRQIEDSSIMKKLKAEVKTVDQILEEYVGKKKA
;
A
#
# COMPACT_ATOMS: atom_id res chain seq x y z
N MET A 1 8.89 -3.46 28.67
CA MET A 1 8.13 -3.65 27.42
C MET A 1 9.08 -3.38 26.28
N LEU A 2 9.38 -4.42 25.50
CA LEU A 2 10.55 -4.46 24.62
C LEU A 2 10.28 -3.74 23.30
N ILE A 3 11.30 -3.08 22.77
CA ILE A 3 11.32 -2.38 21.47
C ILE A 3 10.81 -3.27 20.32
N GLU A 4 10.95 -4.60 20.44
CA GLU A 4 10.38 -5.60 19.53
C GLU A 4 8.85 -5.56 19.44
N ASP A 5 8.14 -5.45 20.57
CA ASP A 5 6.67 -5.34 20.56
C ASP A 5 6.22 -4.04 19.87
N TRP A 6 6.97 -2.95 20.07
CA TRP A 6 6.70 -1.67 19.43
C TRP A 6 6.93 -1.73 17.91
N LEU A 7 8.03 -2.37 17.47
CA LEU A 7 8.33 -2.58 16.05
C LEU A 7 7.29 -3.48 15.36
N HIS A 8 6.83 -4.53 16.03
CA HIS A 8 5.77 -5.40 15.51
C HIS A 8 4.44 -4.65 15.35
N LYS A 9 4.02 -3.90 16.38
CA LYS A 9 2.79 -3.09 16.31
C LYS A 9 2.85 -2.07 15.17
N LYS A 10 4.01 -1.43 14.99
CA LYS A 10 4.23 -0.46 13.92
C LYS A 10 4.15 -1.11 12.54
N ALA A 11 4.73 -2.30 12.38
CA ALA A 11 4.70 -3.06 11.13
C ALA A 11 3.27 -3.49 10.73
N GLU A 12 2.46 -3.90 11.71
CA GLU A 12 1.06 -4.25 11.52
C GLU A 12 0.22 -3.03 11.10
N GLU A 13 0.45 -1.88 11.72
CA GLU A 13 -0.19 -0.61 11.37
C GLU A 13 0.15 -0.17 9.93
N TYR A 14 1.40 -0.38 9.49
CA TYR A 14 1.79 -0.13 8.09
C TYR A 14 1.15 -1.10 7.09
N ALA A 15 1.00 -2.38 7.45
CA ALA A 15 0.30 -3.35 6.61
C ALA A 15 -1.18 -2.99 6.46
N HIS A 16 -1.81 -2.48 7.52
CA HIS A 16 -3.18 -1.99 7.45
C HIS A 16 -3.32 -0.78 6.52
N ASN A 17 -2.39 0.18 6.60
CA ASN A 17 -2.37 1.33 5.71
C ASN A 17 -2.10 0.98 4.24
N GLU A 18 -1.30 -0.05 4.00
CA GLU A 18 -1.06 -0.60 2.65
C GLU A 18 -2.35 -1.17 2.06
N ILE A 19 -3.12 -1.94 2.85
CA ILE A 19 -4.43 -2.47 2.45
C ILE A 19 -5.40 -1.32 2.16
N LEU A 20 -5.45 -0.29 3.00
CA LEU A 20 -6.28 0.90 2.75
C LEU A 20 -5.90 1.61 1.44
N ALA A 21 -4.60 1.73 1.14
CA ALA A 21 -4.14 2.31 -0.12
C ALA A 21 -4.53 1.45 -1.34
N LEU A 22 -4.45 0.12 -1.23
CA LEU A 22 -4.93 -0.80 -2.26
C LEU A 22 -6.44 -0.70 -2.47
N LEU A 23 -7.23 -0.59 -1.40
CA LEU A 23 -8.67 -0.34 -1.50
C LEU A 23 -8.97 0.98 -2.22
N LEU A 24 -8.18 2.02 -1.96
CA LEU A 24 -8.35 3.33 -2.59
C LEU A 24 -8.06 3.28 -4.11
N ILE A 25 -7.08 2.47 -4.54
CA ILE A 25 -6.85 2.20 -5.96
C ILE A 25 -8.05 1.49 -6.58
N ILE A 26 -8.56 0.43 -5.94
CA ILE A 26 -9.73 -0.32 -6.42
C ILE A 26 -10.95 0.60 -6.54
N LEU A 27 -11.18 1.45 -5.55
CA LEU A 27 -12.25 2.45 -5.57
C LEU A 27 -12.09 3.43 -6.76
N GLY A 28 -10.87 3.95 -6.95
CA GLY A 28 -10.55 4.85 -8.07
C GLY A 28 -10.79 4.20 -9.44
N VAL A 29 -10.39 2.94 -9.62
CA VAL A 29 -10.62 2.19 -10.87
C VAL A 29 -12.11 1.95 -11.12
N ASN A 30 -12.89 1.63 -10.08
CA ASN A 30 -14.35 1.47 -10.21
C ASN A 30 -15.03 2.79 -10.61
N LEU A 31 -14.63 3.90 -9.99
CA LEU A 31 -15.11 5.25 -10.36
C LEU A 31 -14.79 5.59 -11.81
N LEU A 32 -13.56 5.31 -12.23
CA LEU A 32 -13.08 5.57 -13.60
C LEU A 32 -13.87 4.72 -14.61
N THR A 33 -14.04 3.43 -14.35
CA THR A 33 -14.77 2.50 -15.23
C THR A 33 -16.24 2.91 -15.34
N THR A 34 -16.88 3.28 -14.22
CA THR A 34 -18.27 3.74 -14.19
C THR A 34 -18.44 5.07 -14.91
N GLY A 35 -17.49 6.01 -14.74
CA GLY A 35 -17.50 7.29 -15.43
C GLY A 35 -17.37 7.12 -16.95
N LEU A 36 -16.47 6.24 -17.39
CA LEU A 36 -16.29 5.92 -18.81
C LEU A 36 -17.56 5.32 -19.43
N LEU A 37 -18.17 4.35 -18.73
CA LEU A 37 -19.42 3.72 -19.13
C LEU A 37 -20.55 4.74 -19.27
N ALA A 38 -20.68 5.66 -18.32
CA ALA A 38 -21.68 6.73 -18.38
C ALA A 38 -21.47 7.67 -19.58
N THR A 39 -20.22 8.03 -19.87
CA THR A 39 -19.88 8.86 -21.03
C THR A 39 -20.16 8.14 -22.35
N ILE A 40 -19.82 6.86 -22.47
CA ILE A 40 -20.09 6.05 -23.68
C ILE A 40 -21.60 5.88 -23.89
N TYR A 41 -22.35 5.59 -22.83
CA TYR A 41 -23.81 5.46 -22.92
C TYR A 41 -24.45 6.77 -23.39
N SER A 42 -24.00 7.90 -22.83
CA SER A 42 -24.50 9.23 -23.22
C SER A 42 -24.21 9.57 -24.69
N LEU A 43 -23.10 9.08 -25.26
CA LEU A 43 -22.72 9.27 -26.66
C LEU A 43 -23.47 8.32 -27.61
N GLY A 44 -23.77 7.10 -27.18
CA GLY A 44 -24.47 6.11 -27.99
C GLY A 44 -25.94 6.45 -28.27
N GLU A 45 -26.60 7.16 -27.34
CA GLU A 45 -28.01 7.57 -27.46
C GLU A 45 -28.26 8.75 -28.42
N GLU A 46 -27.23 9.46 -28.90
CA GLU A 46 -27.39 10.54 -29.90
C GLU A 46 -27.94 10.04 -31.25
N TRP A 47 -27.87 8.73 -31.51
CA TRP A 47 -28.45 8.11 -32.71
C TRP A 47 -29.99 7.97 -32.64
N GLY A 48 -30.61 8.20 -31.48
CA GLY A 48 -32.05 8.10 -31.23
C GLY A 48 -32.72 9.47 -30.99
N GLN A 49 -32.43 10.49 -31.80
CA GLN A 49 -33.05 11.81 -31.66
C GLN A 49 -34.57 11.79 -31.94
N LEU A 50 -35.40 11.78 -30.89
CA LEU A 50 -36.81 12.19 -31.01
C LEU A 50 -37.45 12.91 -29.81
N PHE A 51 -36.74 13.25 -28.72
CA PHE A 51 -37.36 13.97 -27.59
C PHE A 51 -36.47 15.08 -27.01
N LEU A 52 -36.91 16.35 -27.16
CA LEU A 52 -36.26 17.56 -26.67
C LEU A 52 -35.93 17.54 -25.16
N THR A 53 -36.69 16.80 -24.35
CA THR A 53 -36.45 16.66 -22.90
C THR A 53 -35.21 15.81 -22.57
N PHE A 54 -34.83 14.86 -23.44
CA PHE A 54 -33.64 14.01 -23.23
C PHE A 54 -32.33 14.77 -23.43
N LYS A 55 -32.33 15.81 -24.27
CA LYS A 55 -31.11 16.57 -24.62
C LYS A 55 -30.48 17.28 -23.42
N GLN A 56 -31.31 17.77 -22.50
CA GLN A 56 -30.84 18.48 -21.30
C GLN A 56 -30.29 17.51 -20.25
N LEU A 57 -30.94 16.35 -20.08
CA LEU A 57 -30.49 15.26 -19.20
C LEU A 57 -29.21 14.60 -19.71
N GLN A 58 -29.03 14.45 -21.03
CA GLN A 58 -27.78 13.98 -21.65
C GLN A 58 -26.60 14.90 -21.35
N SER A 59 -26.77 16.23 -21.45
CA SER A 59 -25.67 17.16 -21.14
C SER A 59 -25.21 17.02 -19.69
N ALA A 60 -26.14 16.76 -18.76
CA ALA A 60 -25.83 16.54 -17.36
C ALA A 60 -25.13 15.19 -17.15
N THR A 61 -25.62 14.10 -17.76
CA THR A 61 -25.02 12.75 -17.64
C THR A 61 -23.63 12.69 -18.26
N ALA A 62 -23.40 13.32 -19.42
CA ALA A 62 -22.08 13.40 -20.05
C ALA A 62 -21.08 14.17 -19.18
N THR A 63 -21.51 15.31 -18.62
CA THR A 63 -20.68 16.12 -17.71
C THR A 63 -20.35 15.35 -16.44
N LEU A 64 -21.33 14.65 -15.86
CA LEU A 64 -21.12 13.79 -14.69
C LEU A 64 -20.17 12.64 -15.00
N GLY A 65 -20.28 11.99 -16.15
CA GLY A 65 -19.37 10.92 -16.57
C GLY A 65 -17.92 11.40 -16.71
N LEU A 66 -17.72 12.60 -17.28
CA LEU A 66 -16.40 13.23 -17.38
C LEU A 66 -15.82 13.58 -16.00
N ILE A 67 -16.63 14.17 -15.11
CA ILE A 67 -16.21 14.50 -13.75
C ILE A 67 -15.84 13.22 -12.99
N LEU A 68 -16.65 12.17 -13.10
CA LEU A 68 -16.40 10.90 -12.42
C LEU A 68 -15.15 10.21 -12.95
N THR A 69 -14.89 10.30 -14.25
CA THR A 69 -13.66 9.79 -14.88
C THR A 69 -12.43 10.55 -14.39
N ALA A 70 -12.48 11.88 -14.36
CA ALA A 70 -11.38 12.72 -13.88
C ALA A 70 -11.12 12.51 -12.38
N ALA A 71 -12.18 12.39 -11.58
CA ALA A 71 -12.09 12.07 -10.16
C ALA A 71 -11.52 10.67 -9.94
N GLY A 72 -12.01 9.66 -10.66
CA GLY A 72 -11.49 8.29 -10.62
C GLY A 72 -10.00 8.22 -10.96
N PHE A 73 -9.56 8.95 -11.98
CA PHE A 73 -8.15 9.05 -12.36
C PHE A 73 -7.29 9.68 -11.26
N SER A 74 -7.78 10.79 -10.68
CA SER A 74 -7.08 11.48 -9.60
C SER A 74 -6.94 10.60 -8.34
N VAL A 75 -8.04 9.94 -7.94
CA VAL A 75 -8.08 9.03 -6.79
C VAL A 75 -7.19 7.81 -7.01
N SER A 76 -7.23 7.20 -8.20
CA SER A 76 -6.39 6.05 -8.54
C SER A 76 -4.90 6.41 -8.53
N SER A 77 -4.55 7.57 -9.09
CA SER A 77 -3.16 8.09 -9.08
C SER A 77 -2.67 8.35 -7.65
N ALA A 78 -3.50 8.97 -6.80
CA ALA A 78 -3.17 9.18 -5.39
C ALA A 78 -2.99 7.85 -4.63
N GLY A 79 -3.85 6.87 -4.90
CA GLY A 79 -3.73 5.51 -4.34
C GLY A 79 -2.41 4.84 -4.72
N PHE A 80 -1.97 4.97 -5.99
CA PHE A 80 -0.70 4.44 -6.46
C PHE A 80 0.51 5.04 -5.73
N ILE A 81 0.50 6.37 -5.55
CA ILE A 81 1.55 7.08 -4.81
C ILE A 81 1.59 6.62 -3.35
N LEU A 82 0.42 6.45 -2.72
CA LEU A 82 0.30 5.96 -1.33
C LEU A 82 0.85 4.54 -1.18
N VAL A 83 0.53 3.62 -2.09
CA VAL A 83 1.08 2.26 -2.06
C VAL A 83 2.61 2.28 -2.11
N ILE A 84 3.20 3.02 -3.05
CA ILE A 84 4.67 3.14 -3.15
C ILE A 84 5.26 3.74 -1.87
N HIS A 85 4.60 4.74 -1.28
CA HIS A 85 5.06 5.35 -0.04
C HIS A 85 5.03 4.37 1.15
N TYR A 86 3.96 3.60 1.29
CA TYR A 86 3.82 2.62 2.37
C TYR A 86 4.75 1.43 2.18
N ASP A 87 4.90 0.91 0.96
CA ASP A 87 5.79 -0.21 0.67
C ASP A 87 7.26 0.14 0.97
N ARG A 88 7.70 1.35 0.60
CA ARG A 88 9.03 1.84 0.94
C ARG A 88 9.27 1.94 2.45
N LYS A 89 8.30 2.47 3.21
CA LYS A 89 8.41 2.56 4.68
C LYS A 89 8.45 1.17 5.31
N LYS A 90 7.56 0.27 4.88
CA LYS A 90 7.51 -1.12 5.35
C LYS A 90 8.84 -1.85 5.11
N SER A 91 9.42 -1.71 3.92
CA SER A 91 10.71 -2.30 3.58
C SER A 91 11.84 -1.80 4.50
N TRP A 92 11.86 -0.50 4.81
CA TRP A 92 12.87 0.10 5.68
C TRP A 92 12.76 -0.38 7.13
N TYR A 93 11.54 -0.44 7.68
CA TYR A 93 11.33 -0.97 9.04
C TYR A 93 11.65 -2.45 9.14
N ARG A 94 11.28 -3.25 8.13
CA ARG A 94 11.58 -4.69 8.10
C ARG A 94 13.08 -4.97 8.07
N ARG A 95 13.85 -4.18 7.29
CA ARG A 95 15.31 -4.25 7.27
C ARG A 95 15.94 -3.98 8.64
N GLN A 96 15.44 -2.99 9.37
CA GLN A 96 15.97 -2.72 10.72
C GLN A 96 15.69 -3.85 11.72
N ILE A 97 14.52 -4.48 11.64
CA ILE A 97 14.20 -5.63 12.48
C ILE A 97 15.13 -6.80 12.14
N GLU A 98 15.37 -7.04 10.84
CA GLU A 98 16.25 -8.09 10.38
C GLU A 98 17.72 -7.85 10.82
N ASP A 99 18.25 -6.65 10.60
CA ASP A 99 19.63 -6.29 11.00
C ASP A 99 19.83 -6.42 12.52
N SER A 100 18.87 -5.95 13.32
CA SER A 100 18.96 -6.07 14.79
C SER A 100 18.85 -7.52 15.27
N SER A 101 18.03 -8.35 14.60
CA SER A 101 17.93 -9.79 14.92
C SER A 101 19.20 -10.56 14.56
N ILE A 102 19.84 -10.22 13.43
CA ILE A 102 21.10 -10.80 12.97
C ILE A 102 22.23 -10.40 13.92
N MET A 103 22.31 -9.12 14.31
CA MET A 103 23.30 -8.64 15.29
C MET A 103 23.12 -9.31 16.67
N LYS A 104 21.88 -9.53 17.12
CA LYS A 104 21.62 -10.27 18.37
C LYS A 104 22.10 -11.73 18.27
N LYS A 105 21.84 -12.42 17.15
CA LYS A 105 22.30 -13.80 16.93
C LYS A 105 23.82 -13.89 16.88
N LEU A 106 24.48 -13.02 16.12
CA LEU A 106 25.94 -12.93 16.05
C LEU A 106 26.56 -12.70 17.44
N LYS A 107 25.99 -11.79 18.24
CA LYS A 107 26.48 -11.52 19.59
C LYS A 107 26.30 -12.72 20.53
N ALA A 108 25.23 -13.50 20.36
CA ALA A 108 25.02 -14.72 21.12
C ALA A 108 26.05 -15.81 20.74
N GLU A 109 26.27 -16.04 19.44
CA GLU A 109 27.28 -16.98 18.95
C GLU A 109 28.69 -16.63 19.41
N VAL A 110 29.09 -15.36 19.28
CA VAL A 110 30.40 -14.88 19.75
C VAL A 110 30.57 -15.13 21.25
N LYS A 111 29.53 -14.88 22.05
CA LYS A 111 29.58 -15.14 23.50
C LYS A 111 29.73 -16.64 23.82
N THR A 112 29.08 -17.51 23.06
CA THR A 112 29.22 -18.97 23.22
C THR A 112 30.63 -19.43 22.87
N VAL A 113 31.22 -18.88 21.80
CA VAL A 113 32.60 -19.19 21.39
C VAL A 113 33.61 -18.71 22.44
N ASP A 114 33.41 -17.51 23.00
CA ASP A 114 34.27 -16.95 24.05
C ASP A 114 34.27 -17.83 25.32
N GLN A 115 33.10 -18.34 25.72
CA GLN A 115 32.97 -19.25 26.86
C GLN A 115 33.70 -20.58 26.62
N ILE A 116 33.60 -21.15 25.41
CA ILE A 116 34.30 -22.40 25.06
C ILE A 116 35.82 -22.17 25.06
N LEU A 117 36.28 -21.01 24.59
CA LEU A 117 37.69 -20.63 24.61
C LEU A 117 38.21 -20.44 26.04
N GLU A 118 37.47 -19.76 26.92
CA GLU A 118 37.83 -19.62 28.34
C GLU A 118 37.91 -20.99 29.04
N GLU A 119 36.97 -21.89 28.77
CA GLU A 119 36.98 -23.25 29.32
C GLU A 119 38.21 -24.04 28.85
N TYR A 120 38.55 -23.97 27.55
CA TYR A 120 39.73 -24.64 26.99
C TYR A 120 41.05 -24.06 27.49
N VAL A 121 41.15 -22.72 27.61
CA VAL A 121 42.36 -22.03 28.09
C VAL A 121 42.55 -22.26 29.59
N GLY A 122 41.46 -22.30 30.38
CA GLY A 122 41.49 -22.65 31.79
C GLY A 122 41.94 -24.09 32.04
N LYS A 123 41.49 -25.02 31.20
CA LYS A 123 41.87 -26.45 31.27
C LYS A 123 43.31 -26.73 30.85
N LYS A 124 43.94 -25.83 30.08
CA LYS A 124 45.34 -25.95 29.63
C LYS A 124 46.36 -25.39 30.64
N LYS A 125 45.91 -24.67 31.67
CA LYS A 125 46.75 -24.11 32.74
C LYS A 125 46.77 -24.95 34.03
N ALA A 126 45.99 -26.03 34.09
CA ALA A 126 46.03 -27.04 35.16
C ALA A 126 46.82 -28.26 34.69
#